data_AF-A0A5B8M724-F1
#
_entry.id   AF-A0A5B8M724-F1
#
_cell.length_a   1.000
_cell.length_b   1.000
_cell.length_c   1.000
_cell.angle_alpha   90.00
_cell.angle_beta   90.00
_cell.angle_gamma   90.00
#
_symmetry.space_group_name_H-M   'P 1'
#
loop_
_entity.id
_entity.type
_entity.pdbx_description
1 polymer ?
#
loop_
_entity_poly.entity_id
_entity_poly.type
_entity_poly.pdbx_seq_one_letter_code
_entity_poly.pdbx_strand_id
1 'polypeptide(L)'
;MPEPHAYDMSQFQRIIGVENGRVTGLFHVLSTKRGDYHVKPVDVTVWDDNEHHSGRVLYSSDLTAFVRDGDVDIPPHMIATEKHADVLDAMGAMEAAILAATEAFAVSVGEGNTP
;
A
#
# COMPACT_ATOMS: atom_id res chain seq x y z
N MET A 1 -11.59 -30.98 -14.86
CA MET A 1 -10.84 -29.73 -15.03
C MET A 1 -11.42 -28.71 -14.08
N PRO A 2 -10.62 -27.85 -13.43
CA PRO A 2 -11.19 -26.78 -12.61
C PRO A 2 -11.96 -25.80 -13.50
N GLU A 3 -13.19 -25.43 -13.09
CA GLU A 3 -13.99 -24.40 -13.75
C GLU A 3 -13.66 -23.02 -13.16
N PRO A 4 -13.31 -22.02 -13.99
CA PRO A 4 -13.02 -20.68 -13.50
C PRO A 4 -14.31 -19.94 -13.12
N HIS A 5 -14.31 -19.30 -11.95
CA HIS A 5 -15.38 -18.41 -11.50
C HIS A 5 -14.81 -17.00 -11.27
N ALA A 6 -15.51 -15.98 -11.78
CA ALA A 6 -15.20 -14.58 -11.50
C ALA A 6 -15.87 -14.16 -10.19
N TYR A 7 -15.13 -13.47 -9.33
CA TYR A 7 -15.62 -12.92 -8.07
C TYR A 7 -15.37 -11.42 -8.03
N ASP A 8 -16.38 -10.65 -7.63
CA ASP A 8 -16.20 -9.25 -7.30
C ASP A 8 -15.53 -9.13 -5.92
N MET A 9 -14.28 -8.69 -5.95
CA MET A 9 -13.45 -8.53 -4.76
C MET A 9 -13.26 -7.06 -4.38
N SER A 10 -13.99 -6.13 -5.02
CA SER A 10 -13.80 -4.67 -4.86
C SER A 10 -14.07 -4.15 -3.45
N GLN A 11 -14.82 -4.89 -2.63
CA GLN A 11 -15.07 -4.64 -1.21
C GLN A 11 -13.92 -5.14 -0.30
N PHE A 12 -13.09 -6.05 -0.80
CA PHE A 12 -12.00 -6.68 -0.05
C PHE A 12 -10.61 -6.25 -0.53
N GLN A 13 -10.48 -5.78 -1.77
CA GLN A 13 -9.20 -5.34 -2.29
C GLN A 13 -9.34 -4.27 -3.39
N ARG A 14 -8.38 -3.36 -3.44
CA ARG A 14 -8.26 -2.34 -4.49
C ARG A 14 -6.81 -1.94 -4.72
N ILE A 15 -6.53 -1.44 -5.92
CA ILE A 15 -5.28 -0.75 -6.22
C ILE A 15 -5.54 0.74 -6.07
N ILE A 16 -4.74 1.41 -5.24
CA ILE A 16 -4.84 2.83 -4.95
C ILE A 16 -3.56 3.51 -5.39
N GLY A 17 -3.70 4.57 -6.19
CA GLY A 17 -2.59 5.43 -6.58
C GLY A 17 -2.35 6.52 -5.55
N VAL A 18 -1.09 6.68 -5.13
CA VAL A 18 -0.62 7.80 -4.32
C VAL A 18 0.33 8.61 -5.18
N GLU A 19 -0.12 9.79 -5.59
CA GLU A 19 0.59 10.66 -6.51
C GLU A 19 0.91 11.97 -5.78
N ASN A 20 1.81 11.96 -4.78
CA ASN A 20 2.44 13.17 -4.20
C ASN A 20 3.43 12.79 -3.09
N GLY A 21 4.57 13.47 -3.04
CA GLY A 21 5.56 13.34 -1.96
C GLY A 21 6.72 12.41 -2.28
N ARG A 22 7.44 11.98 -1.23
CA ARG A 22 8.65 11.16 -1.35
C ARG A 22 8.37 9.72 -1.76
N VAL A 23 7.14 9.23 -1.54
CA VAL A 23 6.71 7.89 -1.91
C VAL A 23 5.50 8.03 -2.82
N THR A 24 5.63 7.54 -4.05
CA THR A 24 4.56 7.64 -5.07
C THR A 24 4.38 6.32 -5.78
N GLY A 25 3.16 6.03 -6.21
CA GLY A 25 2.88 4.88 -7.07
C GLY A 25 1.64 4.11 -6.64
N LEU A 26 1.59 2.83 -6.98
CA LEU A 26 0.40 2.00 -6.83
C LEU A 26 0.52 1.06 -5.63
N PHE A 27 -0.43 1.13 -4.71
CA PHE A 27 -0.55 0.23 -3.56
C PHE A 27 -1.74 -0.72 -3.73
N HIS A 28 -1.51 -2.01 -3.54
CA HIS A 28 -2.56 -3.01 -3.38
C HIS A 28 -2.97 -3.07 -1.92
N VAL A 29 -4.18 -2.59 -1.63
CA VAL A 29 -4.79 -2.62 -0.30
C VAL A 29 -5.74 -3.81 -0.24
N LEU A 30 -5.57 -4.69 0.75
CA LEU A 30 -6.45 -5.82 1.03
C LEU A 30 -7.05 -5.68 2.43
N SER A 31 -8.38 -5.67 2.52
CA SER A 31 -9.13 -5.74 3.77
C SER A 31 -9.31 -7.20 4.18
N THR A 32 -8.92 -7.54 5.41
CA THR A 32 -8.99 -8.92 5.92
C THR A 32 -10.13 -9.14 6.89
N LYS A 33 -10.26 -8.27 7.91
CA LYS A 33 -11.33 -8.23 8.92
C LYS A 33 -11.68 -6.77 9.21
N ARG A 34 -12.85 -6.49 9.80
CA ARG A 34 -13.36 -5.14 10.09
C ARG A 34 -12.28 -4.25 10.73
N GLY A 35 -11.61 -3.41 9.92
CA GLY A 35 -10.61 -2.44 10.36
C GLY A 35 -9.15 -2.79 10.08
N ASP A 36 -8.85 -4.02 9.65
CA ASP A 36 -7.47 -4.49 9.40
C ASP A 36 -7.16 -4.55 7.90
N TYR A 37 -6.10 -3.86 7.49
CA TYR A 37 -5.63 -3.82 6.10
C TYR A 37 -4.23 -4.42 5.97
N HIS A 38 -4.02 -5.13 4.87
CA HIS A 38 -2.69 -5.50 4.38
C HIS A 38 -2.40 -4.65 3.16
N VAL A 39 -1.24 -4.00 3.14
CA VAL A 39 -0.85 -3.12 2.05
C VAL A 39 0.46 -3.61 1.44
N LYS A 40 0.46 -3.72 0.11
CA LYS A 40 1.63 -4.13 -0.66
C LYS A 40 1.88 -3.13 -1.79
N PRO A 41 3.13 -2.77 -2.08
CA PRO A 41 3.43 -1.98 -3.26
C PRO A 41 3.23 -2.84 -4.51
N VAL A 42 2.69 -2.26 -5.58
CA VAL A 42 2.59 -2.89 -6.90
C VAL A 42 3.65 -2.31 -7.82
N ASP A 43 3.78 -0.98 -7.80
CA ASP A 43 4.77 -0.20 -8.52
C ASP A 43 4.92 1.12 -7.77
N VAL A 44 5.69 1.08 -6.68
CA VAL A 44 5.88 2.24 -5.78
C VAL A 44 7.32 2.68 -5.83
N THR A 45 7.55 3.95 -6.12
CA THR A 45 8.87 4.57 -6.08
C THR A 45 9.06 5.33 -4.77
N VAL A 46 10.14 4.99 -4.07
CA VAL A 46 10.71 5.79 -2.99
C VAL A 46 11.76 6.70 -3.58
N TRP A 47 11.52 8.00 -3.60
CA TRP A 47 12.44 8.97 -4.19
C TRP A 47 13.54 9.37 -3.21
N ASP A 48 14.75 9.53 -3.75
CA ASP A 48 15.93 9.97 -2.99
C ASP A 48 15.83 11.46 -2.64
N ASP A 49 15.14 12.23 -3.49
CA ASP A 49 14.89 13.66 -3.31
C ASP A 49 13.41 14.02 -3.58
N ASN A 50 13.05 15.26 -3.26
CA ASN A 50 11.70 15.79 -3.52
C ASN A 50 11.50 16.23 -4.99
N GLU A 51 12.57 16.27 -5.78
CA GLU A 51 12.55 16.67 -7.19
C GLU A 51 12.40 15.44 -8.12
N HIS A 52 12.33 14.24 -7.54
CA HIS A 52 12.09 12.96 -8.20
C HIS A 52 13.13 12.62 -9.28
N HIS A 53 14.41 12.91 -9.02
CA HIS A 53 15.48 12.63 -9.99
C HIS A 53 15.91 11.17 -10.01
N SER A 54 15.98 10.55 -8.83
CA SER A 54 16.33 9.14 -8.66
C SER A 54 15.52 8.53 -7.52
N GLY A 55 15.27 7.23 -7.63
CA GLY A 55 14.52 6.54 -6.61
C GLY A 55 14.56 5.04 -6.76
N ARG A 56 13.96 4.39 -5.77
CA ARG A 56 13.88 2.95 -5.65
C ARG A 56 12.46 2.47 -5.89
N VAL A 57 12.28 1.63 -6.89
CA VAL A 57 11.01 0.95 -7.13
C VAL A 57 10.87 -0.26 -6.21
N LEU A 58 9.68 -0.41 -5.64
CA LEU A 58 9.21 -1.51 -4.80
C LEU A 58 8.06 -2.24 -5.49
N TYR A 59 8.12 -3.57 -5.48
CA TYR A 59 7.10 -4.48 -5.97
C TYR A 59 6.49 -5.30 -4.84
N SER A 60 5.44 -6.07 -5.14
CA SER A 60 4.62 -6.78 -4.13
C SER A 60 5.35 -7.77 -3.21
N SER A 61 6.56 -8.17 -3.59
CA SER A 61 7.49 -9.01 -2.81
C SER A 61 8.36 -8.22 -1.83
N ASP A 62 8.49 -6.91 -2.02
CA ASP A 62 9.57 -6.12 -1.44
C ASP A 62 9.18 -5.51 -0.10
N LEU A 63 7.87 -5.42 0.18
CA LEU A 63 7.33 -4.88 1.41
C LEU A 63 5.93 -5.45 1.66
N THR A 64 5.62 -5.76 2.91
CA THR A 64 4.24 -5.97 3.38
C THR A 64 4.02 -5.13 4.62
N ALA A 65 3.03 -4.25 4.56
CA ALA A 65 2.59 -3.43 5.68
C ALA A 65 1.22 -3.90 6.19
N PHE A 66 1.00 -3.66 7.48
CA PHE A 66 -0.25 -3.94 8.18
C PHE A 66 -0.78 -2.63 8.73
N VAL A 67 -2.08 -2.36 8.53
CA VAL A 67 -2.73 -1.20 9.13
C VAL A 67 -3.84 -1.69 10.03
N ARG A 68 -3.82 -1.28 11.31
CA ARG A 68 -4.82 -1.64 12.31
C ARG A 68 -5.17 -0.41 13.14
N ASP A 69 -6.45 -0.09 13.23
CA ASP A 69 -6.94 1.08 14.00
C ASP A 69 -6.26 2.42 13.64
N GLY A 70 -5.75 2.56 12.41
CA GLY A 70 -5.03 3.74 11.93
C GLY A 70 -3.51 3.71 12.16
N ASP A 71 -2.99 2.70 12.88
CA ASP A 71 -1.56 2.50 13.07
C ASP A 71 -0.99 1.65 11.93
N VAL A 72 0.11 2.12 11.33
CA VAL A 72 0.85 1.42 10.29
C VAL A 72 2.01 0.66 10.91
N ASP A 73 2.05 -0.65 10.71
CA ASP A 73 3.12 -1.55 11.11
C ASP A 73 3.81 -2.11 9.86
N ILE A 74 5.11 -1.82 9.72
CA ILE A 74 5.96 -2.35 8.65
C ILE A 74 7.08 -3.16 9.30
N PRO A 75 6.89 -4.48 9.50
CA PRO A 75 7.90 -5.29 10.15
C PRO A 75 9.19 -5.30 9.33
N PRO A 76 10.37 -5.04 9.92
CA PRO A 76 11.64 -4.98 9.18
C PRO A 76 11.96 -6.23 8.36
N HIS A 77 11.55 -7.41 8.86
CA HIS A 77 11.76 -8.70 8.21
C HIS A 77 10.82 -8.95 7.01
N MET A 78 9.80 -8.11 6.83
CA MET A 78 8.89 -8.14 5.66
C MET A 78 9.33 -7.16 4.56
N ILE A 79 10.46 -6.47 4.76
CA ILE A 79 11.08 -5.60 3.76
C ILE A 79 12.22 -6.37 3.11
N ALA A 80 12.31 -6.34 1.79
CA ALA A 80 13.42 -6.93 1.06
C ALA A 80 14.76 -6.32 1.51
N THR A 81 15.77 -7.17 1.69
CA THR A 81 17.04 -6.78 2.33
C THR A 81 17.74 -5.65 1.58
N GLU A 82 17.72 -5.71 0.25
CA GLU A 82 18.32 -4.74 -0.65
C GLU A 82 17.54 -3.41 -0.73
N LYS A 83 16.31 -3.36 -0.21
CA LYS A 83 15.46 -2.16 -0.15
C LYS A 83 15.37 -1.57 1.24
N HIS A 84 15.85 -2.30 2.25
CA HIS A 84 15.67 -1.98 3.65
C HIS A 84 16.18 -0.57 4.01
N ALA A 85 17.36 -0.19 3.53
CA ALA A 85 17.92 1.14 3.79
C ALA A 85 17.04 2.26 3.20
N ASP A 86 16.61 2.12 1.94
CA ASP A 86 15.81 3.11 1.24
C ASP A 86 14.43 3.28 1.89
N VAL A 87 13.80 2.16 2.31
CA VAL A 87 12.51 2.18 3.00
C VAL A 87 12.63 2.77 4.41
N LEU A 88 13.66 2.41 5.18
CA LEU A 88 13.87 2.95 6.53
C LEU A 88 14.14 4.46 6.50
N ASP A 89 14.92 4.93 5.53
CA ASP A 89 15.20 6.36 5.36
C ASP A 89 13.93 7.16 5.00
N ALA A 90 13.02 6.55 4.24
CA ALA A 90 11.73 7.12 3.88
C ALA A 90 10.56 6.67 4.77
N MET A 91 10.80 6.07 5.94
CA MET A 91 9.76 5.38 6.73
C MET A 91 8.55 6.26 7.02
N GLY A 92 8.76 7.49 7.49
CA GLY A 92 7.65 8.41 7.79
C GLY A 92 6.82 8.79 6.55
N ALA A 93 7.45 8.87 5.37
CA ALA A 93 6.73 9.12 4.11
C ALA A 93 6.02 7.85 3.61
N MET A 94 6.61 6.68 3.83
CA MET A 94 6.01 5.38 3.51
C MET A 94 4.75 5.12 4.36
N GLU A 95 4.82 5.34 5.67
CA GLU A 95 3.69 5.24 6.58
C GLU A 95 2.56 6.19 6.18
N ALA A 96 2.88 7.45 5.88
CA ALA A 96 1.90 8.43 5.42
C ALA A 96 1.23 8.02 4.08
N ALA A 97 2.01 7.50 3.13
CA ALA A 97 1.49 7.02 1.85
C ALA A 97 0.57 5.79 2.02
N ILE A 98 0.96 4.85 2.89
CA ILE A 98 0.15 3.67 3.22
C ILE A 98 -1.15 4.09 3.91
N LEU A 99 -1.10 5.00 4.87
CA LEU A 99 -2.28 5.50 5.56
C LEU A 99 -3.24 6.17 4.56
N ALA A 100 -2.73 7.08 3.72
CA ALA A 100 -3.52 7.72 2.66
C ALA A 100 -4.16 6.70 1.70
N ALA A 101 -3.43 5.64 1.33
CA ALA A 101 -3.96 4.57 0.50
C ALA A 101 -5.10 3.80 1.20
N THR A 102 -4.96 3.52 2.50
CA THR A 102 -6.02 2.85 3.28
C THR A 102 -7.25 3.73 3.51
N GLU A 103 -7.07 5.03 3.73
CA GLU A 103 -8.17 5.99 3.85
C GLU A 103 -8.96 6.09 2.54
N ALA A 104 -8.24 6.23 1.41
CA ALA A 104 -8.85 6.23 0.09
C ALA A 104 -9.60 4.92 -0.19
N PHE A 105 -9.05 3.76 0.21
CA PHE A 105 -9.76 2.49 0.15
C PHE A 105 -11.06 2.53 0.97
N ALA A 106 -11.00 2.96 2.23
CA ALA A 106 -12.15 3.02 3.13
C ALA A 106 -13.27 3.94 2.59
N VAL A 107 -12.93 5.13 2.10
CA VAL A 107 -13.88 6.04 1.41
C VAL A 107 -14.52 5.34 0.23
N SER A 108 -13.71 4.70 -0.61
CA SER A 108 -14.16 4.09 -1.85
C SER A 108 -15.00 2.81 -1.67
N VAL A 109 -15.00 2.23 -0.46
CA VAL A 109 -15.92 1.15 -0.05
C VAL A 109 -17.16 1.74 0.65
N GLY A 110 -17.01 2.81 1.43
CA GLY A 110 -18.11 3.51 2.09
C GLY A 110 -19.07 4.22 1.12
N GLU A 111 -18.56 4.76 0.01
CA GLU A 111 -19.36 5.36 -1.06
C GLU A 111 -20.28 4.36 -1.79
N GLY A 112 -20.04 3.05 -1.62
CA GLY A 112 -20.92 2.00 -2.14
C GLY A 112 -22.20 1.76 -1.33
N ASN A 113 -22.43 2.49 -0.24
CA ASN A 113 -23.50 2.23 0.72
C ASN A 113 -24.41 3.44 0.99
N THR A 114 -24.76 4.17 -0.07
CA THR A 114 -25.83 5.17 -0.01
C THR A 114 -27.16 4.50 -0.39
N PRO A 115 -28.17 4.42 0.51
CA PRO A 115 -29.48 3.86 0.22
C PRO A 115 -30.30 4.72 -0.77
#